data_AF-A0A3A0AF11-F1
#
_entry.id   AF-A0A3A0AF11-F1
#
_cell.length_a   1.000
_cell.length_b   1.000
_cell.length_c   1.000
_cell.angle_alpha   90.00
_cell.angle_beta   90.00
_cell.angle_gamma   90.00
#
_symmetry.space_group_name_H-M   'P 1'
#
loop_
_entity.id
_entity.type
_entity.pdbx_description
1 polymer ?
#
loop_
_entity_poly.entity_id
_entity_poly.type
_entity_poly.pdbx_seq_one_letter_code
_entity_poly.pdbx_strand_id
1 'polypeptide(L)'
;MKAFVVMGRTLKAAYDELFMCVFLSLAWWIGTLLILPAAPVTLGVHQVANRIANYKRVDNSFFWEAARQHIGRGWLLYLINLLLPLALLFNAWFYFQAEGWLRTFGVFWLWLLVFVLMMGQYLFPLFWQQDEPDLKLVLRNAALLAVRHPLYTFLMLLFQILLLGISTAITLPLVLLAPALIALAANFGLVGLLQEMGLAPQPPVIPKR
;
A
#
# COMPACT_ATOMS: atom_id res chain seq x y z
N MET A 1 -9.58 -5.22 18.02
CA MET A 1 -9.92 -5.32 16.58
C MET A 1 -8.75 -5.93 15.83
N LYS A 2 -8.99 -6.83 14.87
CA LYS A 2 -7.91 -7.51 14.12
C LYS A 2 -6.97 -6.53 13.37
N ALA A 3 -7.46 -5.34 13.01
CA ALA A 3 -6.64 -4.27 12.44
C ALA A 3 -5.40 -3.92 13.30
N PHE A 4 -5.56 -3.74 14.62
CA PHE A 4 -4.43 -3.44 15.51
C PHE A 4 -3.42 -4.60 15.61
N VAL A 5 -3.91 -5.84 15.53
CA VAL A 5 -3.02 -7.02 15.48
C VAL A 5 -2.20 -7.00 14.19
N VAL A 6 -2.83 -6.66 13.06
CA VAL A 6 -2.14 -6.52 11.77
C VAL A 6 -1.14 -5.35 11.80
N MET A 7 -1.50 -4.20 12.36
CA MET A 7 -0.59 -3.06 12.55
C MET A 7 0.64 -3.46 13.38
N GLY A 8 0.44 -4.20 14.48
CA GLY A 8 1.54 -4.72 15.30
C GLY A 8 2.44 -5.70 14.55
N ARG A 9 1.85 -6.57 13.70
CA ARG A 9 2.62 -7.46 12.83
C ARG A 9 3.44 -6.69 11.79
N THR A 10 2.88 -5.63 11.20
CA THR A 10 3.60 -4.76 10.27
C THR A 10 4.84 -4.16 10.94
N LEU A 11 4.69 -3.59 12.14
CA LEU A 11 5.81 -2.99 12.88
C LEU A 11 6.85 -4.03 13.28
N LYS A 12 6.39 -5.20 13.75
CA LYS A 12 7.28 -6.32 14.09
C LYS A 12 8.07 -6.78 12.86
N ALA A 13 7.41 -6.99 11.73
CA ALA A 13 8.06 -7.40 10.49
C ALA A 13 9.05 -6.34 9.98
N ALA A 14 8.71 -5.06 10.10
CA ALA A 14 9.63 -3.98 9.75
C ALA A 14 10.88 -3.96 10.63
N TYR A 15 10.75 -4.31 11.91
CA TYR A 15 11.87 -4.45 12.84
C TYR A 15 12.72 -5.70 12.55
N ASP A 16 12.06 -6.85 12.36
CA ASP A 16 12.73 -8.13 12.07
C ASP A 16 13.51 -8.07 10.74
N GLU A 17 12.96 -7.37 9.75
CA GLU A 17 13.54 -7.21 8.40
C GLU A 17 14.10 -5.78 8.16
N LEU A 18 14.66 -5.14 9.19
CA LEU A 18 15.07 -3.73 9.13
C LEU A 18 16.03 -3.43 7.97
N PHE A 19 17.05 -4.27 7.77
CA PHE A 19 18.03 -4.09 6.68
C PHE A 19 17.36 -4.19 5.30
N MET A 20 16.43 -5.12 5.12
CA MET A 20 15.64 -5.23 3.90
C MET A 20 14.76 -3.98 3.71
N CYS A 21 14.11 -3.49 4.76
CA CYS A 21 13.29 -2.27 4.70
C CYS A 21 14.11 -1.04 4.26
N VAL A 22 15.34 -0.90 4.77
CA VAL A 22 16.27 0.16 4.34
C VAL A 22 16.59 0.01 2.85
N PHE A 23 16.99 -1.19 2.41
CA PHE A 23 17.30 -1.45 1.00
C PHE A 23 16.11 -1.11 0.08
N LEU A 24 14.92 -1.64 0.39
CA LEU A 24 13.70 -1.42 -0.39
C LEU A 24 13.37 0.07 -0.50
N SER A 25 13.50 0.80 0.60
CA SER A 25 13.15 2.21 0.61
C SER A 25 14.16 3.09 -0.12
N LEU A 26 15.46 2.80 0.02
CA LEU A 26 16.51 3.47 -0.76
C LEU A 26 16.34 3.22 -2.26
N ALA A 27 16.10 1.95 -2.64
CA ALA A 27 15.84 1.59 -4.03
C ALA A 27 14.58 2.29 -4.56
N TRP A 28 13.53 2.42 -3.75
CA TRP A 28 12.33 3.14 -4.11
C TRP A 28 12.56 4.63 -4.29
N TRP A 29 13.28 5.29 -3.38
CA TRP A 29 13.60 6.71 -3.47
C TRP A 29 14.44 7.01 -4.70
N ILE A 30 15.54 6.27 -4.90
CA ILE A 30 16.39 6.39 -6.09
C ILE A 30 15.54 6.17 -7.34
N GLY A 31 14.70 5.13 -7.35
CA GLY A 31 13.90 4.79 -8.50
C GLY A 31 12.83 5.83 -8.83
N THR A 32 12.21 6.41 -7.81
CA THR A 32 11.17 7.42 -7.97
C THR A 32 11.75 8.77 -8.38
N LEU A 33 12.92 9.16 -7.84
CA LEU A 33 13.62 10.38 -8.23
C LEU A 33 14.07 10.36 -9.70
N LEU A 34 14.40 9.18 -10.23
CA LEU A 34 14.74 9.00 -11.64
C LEU A 34 13.51 8.95 -12.56
N ILE A 35 12.30 8.90 -12.00
CA ILE A 35 10.98 8.84 -12.67
C ILE A 35 10.78 7.57 -13.51
N LEU A 36 11.66 7.28 -14.48
CA LEU A 36 11.58 6.12 -15.38
C LEU A 36 11.51 4.76 -14.65
N PRO A 37 12.20 4.55 -13.51
CA PRO A 37 12.07 3.31 -12.75
C PRO A 37 11.01 3.37 -11.63
N ALA A 38 10.24 4.45 -11.47
CA ALA A 38 9.31 4.62 -10.34
C ALA A 38 8.29 3.47 -10.21
N ALA A 39 7.66 3.06 -11.31
CA ALA A 39 6.72 1.95 -11.31
C ALA A 39 7.42 0.58 -11.10
N PRO A 40 8.51 0.24 -11.82
CA PRO A 40 9.36 -0.92 -11.53
C PRO A 40 9.76 -1.08 -10.06
N VAL A 41 10.29 -0.03 -9.42
CA VAL A 41 10.72 -0.12 -8.03
C VAL A 41 9.54 -0.27 -7.08
N THR A 42 8.39 0.36 -7.37
CA THR A 42 7.17 0.18 -6.59
C THR A 42 6.67 -1.26 -6.66
N LEU A 43 6.68 -1.88 -7.85
CA LEU A 43 6.39 -3.31 -8.01
C LEU A 43 7.34 -4.19 -7.18
N GLY A 44 8.65 -3.91 -7.26
CA GLY A 44 9.68 -4.61 -6.51
C GLY A 44 9.46 -4.56 -5.00
N VAL A 45 9.24 -3.36 -4.45
CA VAL A 45 8.98 -3.17 -3.01
C VAL A 45 7.73 -3.95 -2.60
N HIS A 46 6.64 -3.85 -3.36
CA HIS A 46 5.41 -4.54 -3.01
C HIS A 46 5.50 -6.07 -3.15
N GLN A 47 6.32 -6.60 -4.05
CA GLN A 47 6.54 -8.05 -4.14
C GLN A 47 7.24 -8.57 -2.89
N VAL A 48 8.32 -7.90 -2.49
CA VAL A 48 9.08 -8.28 -1.28
C VAL A 48 8.20 -8.16 -0.05
N ALA A 49 7.44 -7.06 0.08
CA ALA A 49 6.48 -6.88 1.16
C ALA A 49 5.35 -7.93 1.15
N ASN A 50 4.87 -8.37 -0.03
CA ASN A 50 3.90 -9.45 -0.14
C ASN A 50 4.47 -10.78 0.37
N ARG A 51 5.73 -11.09 0.03
CA ARG A 51 6.41 -12.30 0.51
C ARG A 51 6.59 -12.29 2.03
N ILE A 52 7.00 -11.14 2.60
CA ILE A 52 7.10 -10.95 4.06
C ILE A 52 5.74 -11.17 4.71
N ALA A 53 4.68 -10.54 4.19
CA ALA A 53 3.33 -10.66 4.75
C ALA A 53 2.78 -12.10 4.69
N ASN A 54 3.18 -12.88 3.68
CA ASN A 54 2.81 -14.30 3.53
C ASN A 54 3.80 -15.26 4.21
N TYR A 55 4.72 -14.79 5.05
CA TYR A 55 5.72 -15.61 5.77
C TYR A 55 6.61 -16.46 4.86
N LYS A 56 6.89 -15.96 3.65
CA LYS A 56 7.78 -16.61 2.67
C LYS A 56 9.20 -16.08 2.82
N ARG A 57 10.19 -16.86 2.35
CA ARG A 57 11.59 -16.43 2.27
C ARG A 57 11.73 -15.15 1.43
N VAL A 58 12.59 -14.26 1.92
CA VAL A 58 12.83 -12.91 1.39
C VAL A 58 14.33 -12.75 1.10
N ASP A 59 14.65 -12.08 0.00
CA ASP A 59 16.01 -11.72 -0.42
C ASP A 59 15.91 -10.59 -1.46
N ASN A 60 17.02 -9.87 -1.68
CA ASN A 60 17.11 -8.74 -2.60
C ASN A 60 16.89 -9.16 -4.06
N SER A 61 17.15 -10.43 -4.40
CA SER A 61 16.91 -11.00 -5.72
C SER A 61 15.45 -10.83 -6.17
N PHE A 62 14.49 -11.07 -5.27
CA PHE A 62 13.06 -10.93 -5.59
C PHE A 62 12.70 -9.50 -6.00
N PHE A 63 13.24 -8.48 -5.32
CA PHE A 63 13.02 -7.09 -5.71
C PHE A 63 13.39 -6.84 -7.18
N TRP A 64 14.57 -7.30 -7.60
CA TRP A 64 15.07 -7.10 -8.97
C TRP A 64 14.35 -7.96 -10.01
N GLU A 65 13.86 -9.14 -9.62
CA GLU A 65 12.98 -9.96 -10.46
C GLU A 65 11.67 -9.23 -10.73
N ALA A 66 10.98 -8.78 -9.69
CA ALA A 66 9.73 -8.02 -9.82
C ALA A 66 9.90 -6.71 -10.57
N ALA A 67 10.97 -5.96 -10.33
CA ALA A 67 11.20 -4.68 -11.01
C ALA A 67 11.34 -4.82 -12.53
N ARG A 68 11.79 -5.98 -13.02
CA ARG A 68 11.93 -6.26 -14.46
C ARG A 68 10.71 -6.96 -15.05
N GLN A 69 9.83 -7.49 -14.21
CA GLN A 69 8.61 -8.17 -14.63
C GLN A 69 7.42 -7.21 -14.68
N HIS A 70 6.50 -7.47 -15.61
CA HIS A 70 5.21 -6.77 -15.70
C HIS A 70 5.27 -5.22 -15.73
N ILE A 71 6.35 -4.63 -16.25
CA ILE A 71 6.60 -3.17 -16.26
C ILE A 71 5.39 -2.37 -16.77
N GLY A 72 4.76 -2.78 -17.87
CA GLY A 72 3.59 -2.08 -18.41
C GLY A 72 2.39 -2.09 -17.47
N ARG A 73 2.09 -3.24 -16.85
CA ARG A 73 1.01 -3.34 -15.84
C ARG A 73 1.36 -2.56 -14.57
N GLY A 74 2.64 -2.58 -14.17
CA GLY A 74 3.16 -1.79 -13.06
C GLY A 74 2.97 -0.30 -13.24
N TRP A 75 3.29 0.22 -14.44
CA TRP A 75 3.07 1.63 -14.78
C TRP A 75 1.60 2.01 -14.72
N LEU A 76 0.71 1.17 -15.25
CA LEU A 76 -0.72 1.42 -15.18
C LEU A 76 -1.20 1.48 -13.72
N LEU A 77 -0.81 0.53 -12.87
CA LEU A 77 -1.16 0.55 -11.44
C LEU A 77 -0.59 1.77 -10.71
N TYR A 78 0.68 2.10 -10.98
CA TYR A 78 1.36 3.26 -10.41
C TYR A 78 0.64 4.57 -10.78
N LEU A 79 0.33 4.74 -12.06
CA LEU A 79 -0.38 5.92 -12.56
C LEU A 79 -1.81 6.00 -12.01
N ILE A 80 -2.55 4.89 -11.90
CA ILE A 80 -3.87 4.89 -11.26
C ILE A 80 -3.73 5.30 -9.79
N ASN A 81 -2.80 4.69 -9.05
CA ASN A 81 -2.64 4.96 -7.62
C ASN A 81 -2.11 6.37 -7.31
N LEU A 82 -1.47 7.03 -8.28
CA LEU A 82 -0.96 8.39 -8.14
C LEU A 82 -1.91 9.45 -8.73
N LEU A 83 -2.25 9.33 -10.00
CA LEU A 83 -2.99 10.36 -10.74
C LEU A 83 -4.47 10.42 -10.35
N LEU A 84 -5.11 9.29 -10.04
CA LEU A 84 -6.52 9.31 -9.65
C LEU A 84 -6.75 10.05 -8.32
N PRO A 85 -6.00 9.77 -7.24
CA PRO A 85 -6.09 10.59 -6.02
C PRO A 85 -5.75 12.07 -6.26
N LEU A 86 -4.73 12.38 -7.06
CA LEU A 86 -4.37 13.76 -7.37
C LEU A 86 -5.48 14.51 -8.11
N ALA A 87 -6.11 13.88 -9.10
CA ALA A 87 -7.24 14.45 -9.82
C ALA A 87 -8.44 14.71 -8.90
N LEU A 88 -8.74 13.77 -8.00
CA LEU A 88 -9.83 13.94 -7.02
C LEU A 88 -9.52 15.04 -5.99
N LEU A 89 -8.27 15.13 -5.54
CA LEU A 89 -7.82 16.19 -4.64
C LEU A 89 -7.92 17.56 -5.30
N PHE A 90 -7.51 17.68 -6.57
CA PHE A 90 -7.66 18.91 -7.34
C PHE A 90 -9.13 19.31 -7.50
N ASN A 91 -10.02 18.36 -7.80
CA ASN A 91 -11.47 18.62 -7.86
C ASN A 91 -12.02 19.07 -6.49
N ALA A 92 -11.67 18.39 -5.40
CA ALA A 92 -12.10 18.78 -4.06
C ALA A 92 -11.65 20.22 -3.75
N TRP A 93 -10.38 20.53 -4.00
CA TRP A 93 -9.84 21.88 -3.85
C TRP A 93 -10.59 22.92 -4.69
N PHE A 94 -10.82 22.64 -5.98
CA PHE A 94 -11.55 23.53 -6.89
C PHE A 94 -12.97 23.84 -6.38
N TYR A 95 -13.74 22.81 -6.00
CA TYR A 95 -15.11 23.01 -5.52
C TYR A 95 -15.17 23.66 -4.13
N PHE A 96 -14.16 23.50 -3.28
CA PHE A 96 -14.12 24.23 -2.00
C PHE A 96 -13.92 25.74 -2.17
N GLN A 97 -13.29 26.17 -3.27
CA GLN A 97 -13.16 27.59 -3.60
C GLN A 97 -14.45 28.19 -4.21
N ALA A 98 -15.42 27.35 -4.57
CA ALA A 98 -16.71 27.83 -5.07
C ALA A 98 -17.59 28.39 -3.93
N GLU A 99 -18.53 29.25 -4.32
CA GLU A 99 -19.54 29.82 -3.44
C GLU A 99 -20.91 29.14 -3.59
N GLY A 100 -21.75 29.26 -2.56
CA GLY A 100 -23.08 28.67 -2.55
C GLY A 100 -23.09 27.15 -2.51
N TRP A 101 -24.10 26.54 -3.14
CA TRP A 101 -24.35 25.09 -3.13
C TRP A 101 -23.25 24.27 -3.85
N LEU A 102 -22.47 24.89 -4.74
CA LEU A 102 -21.36 24.22 -5.42
C LEU A 102 -20.27 23.74 -4.45
N ARG A 103 -20.10 24.41 -3.30
CA ARG A 103 -19.15 23.99 -2.26
C ARG A 103 -19.44 22.59 -1.73
N THR A 104 -20.71 22.15 -1.72
CA THR A 104 -21.11 20.82 -1.27
C THR A 104 -20.53 19.70 -2.16
N PHE A 105 -20.26 19.97 -3.44
CA PHE A 105 -19.55 19.01 -4.30
C PHE A 105 -18.11 18.78 -3.84
N GLY A 106 -17.46 19.77 -3.21
CA GLY A 106 -16.13 19.59 -2.62
C GLY A 106 -16.12 18.48 -1.57
N VAL A 107 -17.17 18.41 -0.74
CA VAL A 107 -17.35 17.33 0.24
C VAL A 107 -17.55 15.97 -0.44
N PHE A 108 -18.32 15.91 -1.53
CA PHE A 108 -18.49 14.69 -2.32
C PHE A 108 -17.15 14.20 -2.92
N TRP A 109 -16.37 15.08 -3.53
CA TRP A 109 -15.06 14.74 -4.08
C TRP A 109 -14.07 14.30 -2.99
N LEU A 110 -14.13 14.90 -1.81
CA LEU A 110 -13.32 14.50 -0.67
C LEU A 110 -13.69 13.08 -0.19
N TRP A 111 -14.98 12.75 -0.11
CA TRP A 111 -15.42 11.38 0.19
C TRP A 111 -14.97 10.38 -0.86
N LEU A 112 -15.07 10.75 -2.14
CA LEU A 112 -14.59 9.90 -3.23
C LEU A 112 -13.07 9.71 -3.17
N LEU A 113 -12.31 10.75 -2.80
CA LEU A 113 -10.87 10.65 -2.56
C LEU A 113 -10.56 9.66 -1.45
N VAL A 114 -11.23 9.76 -0.30
CA VAL A 114 -11.04 8.81 0.82
C VAL A 114 -11.34 7.38 0.36
N PHE A 115 -12.44 7.18 -0.37
CA PHE A 115 -12.78 5.87 -0.92
C PHE A 115 -11.71 5.33 -1.89
N VAL A 116 -11.19 6.17 -2.78
CA VAL A 116 -10.12 5.77 -3.71
C VAL A 116 -8.82 5.46 -2.98
N LEU A 117 -8.46 6.20 -1.92
CA LEU A 117 -7.28 5.90 -1.10
C LEU A 117 -7.47 4.57 -0.33
N MET A 118 -8.68 4.33 0.17
CA MET A 118 -9.07 3.07 0.80
C MET A 118 -8.95 1.87 -0.17
N MET A 119 -9.28 2.06 -1.44
CA MET A 119 -9.07 1.06 -2.50
C MET A 119 -7.58 0.95 -2.89
N GLY A 120 -6.89 2.08 -3.00
CA GLY A 120 -5.51 2.21 -3.49
C GLY A 120 -4.50 1.35 -2.74
N GLN A 121 -4.65 1.25 -1.42
CA GLN A 121 -3.79 0.40 -0.58
C GLN A 121 -3.83 -1.09 -0.93
N TYR A 122 -4.85 -1.57 -1.66
CA TYR A 122 -4.96 -2.98 -2.04
C TYR A 122 -4.48 -3.28 -3.46
N LEU A 123 -4.23 -2.27 -4.30
CA LEU A 123 -3.91 -2.47 -5.72
C LEU A 123 -2.64 -3.29 -5.92
N PHE A 124 -1.52 -2.84 -5.35
CA PHE A 124 -0.25 -3.57 -5.47
C PHE A 124 -0.23 -4.89 -4.69
N PRO A 125 -0.76 -4.99 -3.46
CA PRO A 125 -0.86 -6.27 -2.77
C PRO A 125 -1.68 -7.31 -3.53
N LEU A 126 -2.84 -6.94 -4.09
CA LEU A 126 -3.68 -7.87 -4.85
C LEU A 126 -3.01 -8.32 -6.14
N PHE A 127 -2.28 -7.42 -6.81
CA PHE A 127 -1.53 -7.76 -8.00
C PHE A 127 -0.53 -8.90 -7.76
N TRP A 128 0.14 -8.91 -6.61
CA TRP A 128 1.09 -9.97 -6.24
C TRP A 128 0.47 -11.19 -5.58
N GLN A 129 -0.78 -11.10 -5.12
CA GLN A 129 -1.50 -12.21 -4.52
C GLN A 129 -2.19 -13.11 -5.56
N GLN A 130 -2.39 -12.62 -6.79
CA GLN A 130 -2.98 -13.39 -7.89
C GLN A 130 -1.97 -14.38 -8.47
N ASP A 131 -2.43 -15.59 -8.83
CA ASP A 131 -1.62 -16.55 -9.59
C ASP A 131 -1.36 -16.04 -11.02
N GLU A 132 -2.41 -15.48 -11.65
CA GLU A 132 -2.35 -14.83 -12.96
C GLU A 132 -2.69 -13.34 -12.84
N PRO A 133 -1.74 -12.42 -13.12
CA PRO A 133 -1.97 -10.99 -12.94
C PRO A 133 -3.01 -10.39 -13.90
N ASP A 134 -4.20 -10.05 -13.38
CA ASP A 134 -5.28 -9.34 -14.09
C ASP A 134 -5.66 -8.04 -13.35
N LEU A 135 -5.39 -6.92 -14.02
CA LEU A 135 -5.63 -5.57 -13.53
C LEU A 135 -7.11 -5.26 -13.29
N LYS A 136 -8.02 -5.82 -14.10
CA LYS A 136 -9.47 -5.63 -13.92
C LYS A 136 -9.92 -6.31 -12.64
N LEU A 137 -9.42 -7.52 -12.38
CA LEU A 137 -9.69 -8.24 -11.14
C LEU A 137 -9.08 -7.52 -9.93
N VAL A 138 -7.87 -6.96 -10.05
CA VAL A 138 -7.25 -6.15 -8.99
C VAL A 138 -8.14 -4.97 -8.61
N LEU A 139 -8.57 -4.16 -9.59
CA LEU A 139 -9.42 -2.99 -9.34
C LEU A 139 -10.78 -3.38 -8.75
N ARG A 140 -11.43 -4.40 -9.32
CA ARG A 140 -12.72 -4.90 -8.83
C ARG A 140 -12.60 -5.40 -7.40
N ASN A 141 -11.60 -6.22 -7.09
CA ASN A 141 -11.43 -6.81 -5.76
C ASN A 141 -11.01 -5.75 -4.73
N ALA A 142 -10.17 -4.79 -5.10
CA ALA A 142 -9.82 -3.67 -4.23
C ALA A 142 -11.06 -2.85 -3.83
N ALA A 143 -11.92 -2.52 -4.80
CA ALA A 143 -13.18 -1.82 -4.52
C ALA A 143 -14.11 -2.66 -3.64
N LEU A 144 -14.26 -3.96 -3.94
CA LEU A 144 -15.09 -4.86 -3.13
C LEU A 144 -14.59 -4.99 -1.68
N LEU A 145 -13.28 -5.08 -1.46
CA LEU A 145 -12.71 -5.14 -0.11
C LEU A 145 -12.93 -3.84 0.66
N ALA A 146 -12.73 -2.68 0.02
CA ALA A 146 -12.96 -1.38 0.63
C ALA A 146 -14.42 -1.18 1.04
N VAL A 147 -15.38 -1.65 0.23
CA VAL A 147 -16.82 -1.57 0.54
C VAL A 147 -17.25 -2.60 1.58
N ARG A 148 -16.72 -3.83 1.54
CA ARG A 148 -17.11 -4.91 2.49
C ARG A 148 -16.51 -4.72 3.88
N HIS A 149 -15.33 -4.10 3.97
CA HIS A 149 -14.62 -3.90 5.22
C HIS A 149 -14.22 -2.43 5.43
N PRO A 150 -15.19 -1.47 5.42
CA PRO A 150 -14.88 -0.06 5.34
C PRO A 150 -14.12 0.44 6.58
N LEU A 151 -14.54 0.02 7.78
CA LEU A 151 -13.88 0.42 9.02
C LEU A 151 -12.44 -0.12 9.11
N TYR A 152 -12.22 -1.39 8.74
CA TYR A 152 -10.88 -1.98 8.73
C TYR A 152 -9.96 -1.24 7.75
N THR A 153 -10.45 -1.06 6.53
CA THR A 153 -9.75 -0.40 5.43
C THR A 153 -9.40 1.05 5.80
N PHE A 154 -10.33 1.77 6.42
CA PHE A 154 -10.12 3.13 6.90
C PHE A 154 -9.09 3.21 8.03
N LEU A 155 -9.13 2.28 8.99
CA LEU A 155 -8.13 2.22 10.06
C LEU A 155 -6.71 1.91 9.52
N MET A 156 -6.60 1.04 8.52
CA MET A 156 -5.32 0.77 7.86
C MET A 156 -4.81 1.99 7.07
N LEU A 157 -5.71 2.75 6.43
CA LEU A 157 -5.37 4.02 5.79
C LEU A 157 -4.87 5.04 6.82
N LEU A 158 -5.57 5.19 7.95
CA LEU A 158 -5.14 6.09 9.03
C LEU A 158 -3.78 5.67 9.59
N PHE A 159 -3.54 4.36 9.74
CA PHE A 159 -2.25 3.84 10.16
C PHE A 159 -1.14 4.17 9.16
N GLN A 160 -1.38 4.05 7.85
CA GLN A 160 -0.42 4.45 6.81
C GLN A 160 -0.14 5.96 6.85
N ILE A 161 -1.18 6.80 7.00
CA ILE A 161 -1.02 8.25 7.15
C ILE A 161 -0.21 8.58 8.41
N LEU A 162 -0.46 7.88 9.52
CA LEU A 162 0.29 8.05 10.76
C LEU A 162 1.75 7.65 10.58
N LEU A 163 2.04 6.53 9.93
CA LEU A 163 3.41 6.12 9.62
C LEU A 163 4.13 7.16 8.77
N LEU A 164 3.48 7.67 7.72
CA LEU A 164 4.03 8.76 6.90
C LEU A 164 4.30 10.01 7.74
N GLY A 165 3.31 10.46 8.52
CA GLY A 165 3.41 11.66 9.35
C GLY A 165 4.54 11.55 10.38
N ILE A 166 4.62 10.43 11.10
CA ILE A 166 5.70 10.14 12.06
C ILE A 166 7.05 10.10 11.35
N SER A 167 7.14 9.41 10.22
CA SER A 167 8.37 9.33 9.44
C SER A 167 8.86 10.71 9.02
N THR A 168 7.96 11.61 8.63
CA THR A 168 8.31 12.99 8.26
C THR A 168 8.63 13.91 9.44
N ALA A 169 7.97 13.72 10.58
CA ALA A 169 8.10 14.62 11.73
C ALA A 169 9.34 14.37 12.60
N ILE A 170 9.80 13.11 12.71
CA ILE A 170 10.86 12.75 13.65
C ILE A 170 12.25 13.05 13.07
N THR A 171 12.67 12.40 11.98
CA THR A 171 14.01 12.58 11.41
C THR A 171 14.10 12.16 9.94
N LEU A 172 15.03 12.76 9.19
CA LEU A 172 15.29 12.44 7.77
C LEU A 172 15.49 10.92 7.51
N PRO A 173 16.20 10.14 8.34
CA PRO A 173 16.34 8.70 8.13
C PRO A 173 15.02 7.92 8.23
N LEU A 174 14.04 8.40 8.99
CA LEU A 174 12.72 7.74 9.07
C LEU A 174 11.87 8.01 7.82
N VAL A 175 12.05 9.15 7.15
CA VAL A 175 11.50 9.38 5.80
C VAL A 175 12.09 8.38 4.80
N LEU A 176 13.37 8.06 4.96
CA LEU A 176 14.03 7.04 4.15
C LEU A 176 13.52 5.62 4.41
N LEU A 177 12.72 5.35 5.45
CA LEU A 177 12.07 4.05 5.69
C LEU A 177 10.59 4.01 5.28
N ALA A 178 9.99 5.17 5.01
CA ALA A 178 8.56 5.29 4.76
C ALA A 178 8.03 4.39 3.61
N PRO A 179 8.70 4.28 2.44
CA PRO A 179 8.19 3.46 1.34
C PRO A 179 8.02 1.98 1.71
N ALA A 180 9.01 1.36 2.37
CA ALA A 180 8.91 -0.02 2.82
C ALA A 180 7.82 -0.18 3.88
N LEU A 181 7.71 0.74 4.84
CA LEU A 181 6.67 0.70 5.88
C LEU A 181 5.26 0.75 5.29
N ILE A 182 5.03 1.59 4.28
CA ILE A 182 3.73 1.69 3.60
C ILE A 182 3.44 0.44 2.77
N ALA A 183 4.43 -0.07 2.03
CA ALA A 183 4.25 -1.31 1.28
C ALA A 183 3.99 -2.51 2.18
N LEU A 184 4.65 -2.59 3.34
CA LEU A 184 4.38 -3.61 4.36
C LEU A 184 2.97 -3.44 4.95
N ALA A 185 2.59 -2.22 5.35
CA ALA A 185 1.26 -1.95 5.90
C ALA A 185 0.14 -2.33 4.93
N ALA A 186 0.31 -2.00 3.64
CA ALA A 186 -0.62 -2.37 2.57
C ALA A 186 -0.73 -3.90 2.40
N ASN A 187 0.40 -4.60 2.33
CA ASN A 187 0.44 -6.06 2.15
C ASN A 187 -0.07 -6.83 3.37
N PHE A 188 0.34 -6.46 4.58
CA PHE A 188 -0.19 -7.03 5.82
C PHE A 188 -1.69 -6.71 5.99
N GLY A 189 -2.14 -5.53 5.56
CA GLY A 189 -3.56 -5.17 5.50
C GLY A 189 -4.37 -6.11 4.63
N LEU A 190 -3.89 -6.39 3.41
CA LEU A 190 -4.55 -7.37 2.53
C LEU A 190 -4.49 -8.78 3.12
N VAL A 191 -3.30 -9.27 3.48
CA VAL A 191 -3.12 -10.64 4.00
C VAL A 191 -3.93 -10.84 5.27
N GLY A 192 -4.03 -9.83 6.13
CA GLY A 192 -4.89 -9.85 7.31
C GLY A 192 -6.34 -10.15 6.97
N LEU A 193 -6.91 -9.48 5.96
CA LEU A 193 -8.28 -9.76 5.48
C LEU A 193 -8.40 -11.16 4.85
N LEU A 194 -7.41 -11.55 4.05
CA LEU A 194 -7.41 -12.87 3.41
C LEU A 194 -7.29 -14.01 4.41
N GLN A 195 -6.57 -13.83 5.52
CA GLN A 195 -6.50 -14.77 6.63
C GLN A 195 -7.88 -14.98 7.28
N GLU A 196 -8.70 -13.94 7.36
CA GLU A 196 -10.08 -14.06 7.87
C GLU A 196 -10.98 -14.84 6.92
N MET A 197 -10.71 -14.74 5.61
CA MET A 197 -11.42 -15.48 4.57
C MET A 197 -10.90 -16.91 4.38
N GLY A 198 -9.84 -17.32 5.08
CA GLY A 198 -9.18 -18.61 4.89
C GLY A 198 -8.38 -18.72 3.58
N LEU A 199 -8.04 -17.58 2.96
CA LEU A 199 -7.36 -17.48 1.67
C LEU A 199 -5.85 -17.16 1.77
N ALA A 200 -5.32 -16.96 2.98
CA ALA A 200 -3.90 -16.67 3.20
C ALA A 200 -3.33 -17.46 4.39
N PRO A 201 -2.01 -17.75 4.38
CA PRO A 201 -1.37 -18.51 5.44
C PRO A 201 -1.47 -17.79 6.79
N GLN A 202 -1.69 -18.57 7.85
CA GLN A 202 -1.74 -18.07 9.22
C GLN A 202 -0.31 -17.79 9.73
N PRO A 203 -0.15 -16.85 10.68
CA PRO A 203 1.15 -16.60 11.29
C PRO A 203 1.72 -17.86 11.94
N PRO A 204 3.04 -18.07 11.85
CA PRO A 204 3.69 -19.17 12.56
C PRO A 204 3.47 -19.03 14.07
N VAL A 205 2.99 -20.10 14.69
CA VAL A 205 2.83 -20.17 16.14
C VAL A 205 4.21 -20.37 16.74
N ILE A 206 4.75 -19.33 17.40
CA ILE A 206 5.99 -19.49 18.18
C ILE A 206 5.61 -20.32 19.41
N PRO A 207 6.14 -21.54 19.59
CA PRO A 207 5.87 -22.31 20.79
C PRO A 207 6.33 -21.49 22.00
N LYS A 208 5.43 -21.27 22.96
CA LYS A 208 5.79 -20.64 24.23
C LYS A 208 6.83 -21.53 24.89
N ARG A 209 8.07 -21.04 24.99
CA ARG A 209 9.10 -21.65 25.83
C ARG A 209 8.76 -21.43 27.29
#